data_AF-A0A949YNH0-F1
#
_entry.id   AF-A0A949YNH0-F1
#
_cell.length_a   1.000
_cell.length_b   1.000
_cell.length_c   1.000
_cell.angle_alpha   90.00
_cell.angle_beta   90.00
_cell.angle_gamma   90.00
#
_symmetry.space_group_name_H-M   'P 1'
#
loop_
_entity.id
_entity.type
_entity.pdbx_description
1 polymer ?
#
loop_
_entity_poly.entity_id
_entity_poly.type
_entity_poly.pdbx_seq_one_letter_code
_entity_poly.pdbx_strand_id
1 'polypeptide(L)'
;MGTVSGPATCFWAKADVFINLPLKVLQASPQVARVILGALLNSVYEARGKSAGRILFLLDEVARLGYMGILETARDTGRKYGINLCLLYQSLGQLTQAWGRQGRQAWFDSAYLRIFSHIQDYEAADFLSQACGEFTAVGDSVTEGTGSSSGWDRSTSSSHRSTSQQQVARRLIKPEEVLQGMRYDEEIVLIQNAPPLRCGRAI
;
A
#
# COMPACT_ATOMS: atom_id res chain seq x y z
N MET A 1 -6.11 19.27 -52.31
CA MET A 1 -6.26 17.82 -52.03
C MET A 1 -6.37 17.67 -50.52
N GLY A 2 -7.61 17.58 -50.03
CA GLY A 2 -7.89 17.41 -48.60
C GLY A 2 -7.80 15.95 -48.19
N THR A 3 -7.06 15.66 -47.13
CA THR A 3 -7.12 14.38 -46.44
C THR A 3 -8.23 14.43 -45.40
N VAL A 4 -9.22 13.56 -45.59
CA VAL A 4 -10.32 13.32 -44.65
C VAL A 4 -9.72 12.75 -43.36
N SER A 5 -9.70 13.54 -42.29
CA SER A 5 -9.39 13.08 -40.94
C SER A 5 -10.57 12.26 -40.41
N GLY A 6 -10.40 10.95 -40.32
CA GLY A 6 -11.35 10.07 -39.63
C GLY A 6 -11.41 10.33 -38.12
N PRO A 7 -12.39 9.76 -37.39
CA PRO A 7 -12.67 10.06 -35.97
C PRO A 7 -11.58 9.63 -34.98
N ALA A 8 -10.45 9.09 -35.44
CA ALA A 8 -9.44 8.43 -34.63
C ALA A 8 -8.21 9.30 -34.29
N THR A 9 -8.21 10.58 -34.65
CA THR A 9 -7.15 11.52 -34.22
C THR A 9 -7.52 12.14 -32.88
N CYS A 10 -7.59 11.30 -31.84
CA CYS A 10 -7.68 11.81 -30.48
C CYS A 10 -6.29 12.30 -30.05
N PHE A 11 -6.21 13.60 -29.83
CA PHE A 11 -5.05 14.43 -29.50
C PHE A 11 -4.41 14.04 -28.15
N TRP A 12 -3.73 12.90 -28.05
CA TRP A 12 -2.78 12.69 -26.96
C TRP A 12 -1.47 13.45 -27.24
N ALA A 13 -1.58 14.77 -27.38
CA ALA A 13 -0.51 15.65 -26.93
C ALA A 13 -0.27 15.38 -25.44
N LYS A 14 0.93 15.63 -24.93
CA LYS A 14 1.23 15.53 -23.48
C LYS A 14 0.27 16.47 -22.73
N ALA A 15 -0.86 15.96 -22.28
CA ALA A 15 -1.96 16.72 -21.72
C ALA A 15 -2.46 16.00 -20.48
N ASP A 16 -2.57 16.75 -19.39
CA ASP A 16 -3.12 16.28 -18.13
C ASP A 16 -4.59 16.68 -18.06
N VAL A 17 -5.47 15.69 -17.82
CA VAL A 17 -6.92 15.89 -17.75
C VAL A 17 -7.34 15.79 -16.29
N PHE A 18 -7.80 16.91 -15.73
CA PHE A 18 -8.31 16.98 -14.36
C PHE A 18 -9.84 16.97 -14.38
N ILE A 19 -10.44 15.98 -13.73
CA ILE A 19 -11.89 15.87 -13.59
C ILE A 19 -12.24 16.14 -12.13
N ASN A 20 -12.72 17.35 -11.85
CA ASN A 20 -13.22 17.68 -10.52
C ASN A 20 -14.73 17.44 -10.47
N LEU A 21 -15.15 16.43 -9.71
CA LEU A 21 -16.55 16.15 -9.45
C LEU A 21 -16.89 16.58 -8.02
N PRO A 22 -17.83 17.53 -7.83
CA PRO A 22 -18.24 17.93 -6.49
C PRO A 22 -18.74 16.74 -5.69
N LEU A 23 -18.39 16.67 -4.41
CA LEU A 23 -18.78 15.57 -3.52
C LEU A 23 -20.30 15.32 -3.53
N LYS A 24 -21.10 16.40 -3.59
CA LYS A 24 -22.58 16.31 -3.69
C LYS A 24 -23.03 15.54 -4.94
N VAL A 25 -22.38 15.78 -6.07
CA VAL A 25 -22.69 15.09 -7.34
C VAL A 25 -22.23 13.64 -7.26
N LEU A 26 -21.06 13.37 -6.67
CA LEU A 26 -20.56 12.01 -6.51
C LEU A 26 -21.45 11.18 -5.56
N GLN A 27 -22.05 11.80 -4.55
CA GLN A 27 -23.00 11.16 -3.64
C GLN A 27 -24.38 10.94 -4.28
N ALA A 28 -24.89 11.93 -5.00
CA ALA A 28 -26.21 11.84 -5.62
C ALA A 28 -26.22 11.00 -6.90
N SER A 29 -25.12 11.00 -7.66
CA SER A 29 -25.04 10.40 -8.99
C SER A 29 -23.63 9.89 -9.31
N PRO A 30 -23.13 8.86 -8.60
CA PRO A 30 -21.82 8.25 -8.87
C PRO A 30 -21.71 7.70 -10.31
N GLN A 31 -22.83 7.45 -10.97
CA GLN A 31 -22.90 6.95 -12.35
C GLN A 31 -22.22 7.89 -13.35
N VAL A 32 -22.28 9.22 -13.12
CA VAL A 32 -21.62 10.19 -14.00
C VAL A 32 -20.11 9.95 -14.01
N ALA A 33 -19.51 9.79 -12.83
CA ALA A 33 -18.09 9.47 -12.69
C ALA A 33 -17.74 8.15 -13.37
N ARG A 34 -18.59 7.11 -13.19
CA ARG A 34 -18.40 5.81 -13.83
C ARG A 34 -18.43 5.88 -15.36
N VAL A 35 -19.35 6.66 -15.93
CA VAL A 35 -19.47 6.83 -17.39
C VAL A 35 -18.25 7.56 -17.94
N ILE A 36 -17.82 8.65 -17.29
CA ILE A 36 -16.65 9.41 -17.73
C ILE A 36 -15.38 8.52 -17.66
N LEU A 37 -15.15 7.86 -16.53
CA LEU A 37 -14.01 6.98 -16.35
C LEU A 37 -14.04 5.81 -17.34
N GLY A 38 -15.20 5.20 -17.53
CA GLY A 38 -15.39 4.12 -18.48
C GLY A 38 -15.13 4.53 -19.92
N ALA A 39 -15.63 5.70 -20.33
CA ALA A 39 -15.39 6.26 -21.66
C ALA A 39 -13.90 6.55 -21.90
N LEU A 40 -13.21 7.12 -20.90
CA LEU A 40 -11.77 7.37 -21.01
C LEU A 40 -10.96 6.08 -21.11
N LEU A 41 -11.23 5.09 -20.26
CA LEU A 41 -10.55 3.79 -20.34
C LEU A 41 -10.82 3.09 -21.68
N ASN A 42 -12.08 3.08 -22.15
CA ASN A 42 -12.44 2.52 -23.45
C ASN A 42 -11.73 3.24 -24.60
N SER A 43 -11.58 4.56 -24.54
CA SER A 43 -10.85 5.31 -25.57
C SER A 43 -9.38 4.89 -25.67
N VAL A 44 -8.75 4.55 -24.54
CA VAL A 44 -7.38 4.03 -24.51
C VAL A 44 -7.30 2.61 -25.07
N TYR A 45 -8.29 1.77 -24.77
CA TYR A 45 -8.37 0.42 -25.35
C TYR A 45 -8.57 0.46 -26.87
N GLU A 46 -9.44 1.34 -27.37
CA GLU A 46 -9.71 1.53 -28.80
C GLU A 46 -8.52 2.12 -29.56
N ALA A 47 -7.66 2.88 -28.88
CA ALA A 47 -6.40 3.34 -29.45
C ALA A 47 -5.43 2.19 -29.78
N ARG A 48 -5.70 0.96 -29.33
CA ARG A 48 -4.94 -0.28 -29.64
C ARG A 48 -3.42 -0.14 -29.43
N GLY A 49 -3.00 0.57 -28.38
CA GLY A 49 -1.58 0.77 -28.07
C GLY A 49 -0.86 1.73 -29.02
N LYS A 50 -1.59 2.50 -29.83
CA LYS A 50 -1.03 3.62 -30.61
C LYS A 50 -0.81 4.88 -29.77
N SER A 51 -1.04 4.82 -28.45
CA SER A 51 -0.68 5.88 -27.51
C SER A 51 0.85 5.98 -27.44
N ALA A 52 1.38 7.18 -27.63
CA ALA A 52 2.83 7.42 -27.66
C ALA A 52 3.53 7.32 -26.29
N GLY A 53 2.87 6.80 -25.24
CA GLY A 53 3.40 6.77 -23.89
C GLY A 53 2.50 6.07 -22.87
N ARG A 54 2.93 6.14 -21.60
CA ARG A 54 2.17 5.62 -20.46
C ARG A 54 1.13 6.65 -20.02
N ILE A 55 -0.07 6.18 -19.69
CA ILE A 55 -1.19 7.00 -19.20
C ILE A 55 -1.43 6.61 -17.74
N LEU A 56 -1.41 7.59 -16.84
CA LEU A 56 -1.73 7.39 -15.43
C LEU A 56 -3.20 7.77 -15.19
N PHE A 57 -3.98 6.83 -14.67
CA PHE A 57 -5.27 7.10 -14.06
C PHE A 57 -5.07 7.20 -12.56
N LEU A 58 -5.11 8.43 -12.04
CA LEU A 58 -5.12 8.72 -10.62
C LEU A 58 -6.58 8.88 -10.17
N LEU A 59 -7.07 7.95 -9.38
CA LEU A 59 -8.45 7.95 -8.90
C LEU A 59 -8.45 8.13 -7.39
N ASP A 60 -8.94 9.29 -6.97
CA ASP A 60 -9.20 9.56 -5.57
C ASP A 60 -10.52 8.90 -5.13
N GLU A 61 -10.56 8.40 -3.90
CA GLU A 61 -11.74 7.86 -3.25
C GLU A 61 -12.53 6.84 -4.12
N VAL A 62 -11.82 5.83 -4.64
CA VAL A 62 -12.39 4.85 -5.59
C VAL A 62 -13.57 4.07 -4.99
N ALA A 63 -13.62 3.95 -3.67
CA ALA A 63 -14.71 3.32 -2.94
C ALA A 63 -16.10 3.88 -3.31
N ARG A 64 -16.19 5.18 -3.66
CA ARG A 64 -17.45 5.83 -4.06
C ARG A 64 -17.95 5.39 -5.42
N LEU A 65 -17.02 5.00 -6.29
CA LEU A 65 -17.36 4.40 -7.58
C LEU A 65 -17.89 2.99 -7.41
N GLY A 66 -17.62 2.31 -6.30
CA GLY A 66 -18.00 0.91 -6.08
C GLY A 66 -17.38 -0.03 -7.12
N TYR A 67 -17.96 -1.21 -7.28
CA TYR A 67 -17.46 -2.20 -8.23
C TYR A 67 -17.54 -1.70 -9.68
N MET A 68 -16.42 -1.77 -10.39
CA MET A 68 -16.31 -1.46 -11.83
C MET A 68 -15.43 -2.50 -12.54
N GLY A 69 -16.04 -3.42 -13.30
CA GLY A 69 -15.30 -4.47 -14.00
C GLY A 69 -14.27 -3.96 -15.03
N ILE A 70 -14.45 -2.75 -15.56
CA ILE A 70 -13.45 -2.13 -16.45
C ILE A 70 -12.13 -1.83 -15.72
N LEU A 71 -12.16 -1.57 -14.42
CA LEU A 71 -10.95 -1.36 -13.63
C LEU A 71 -10.22 -2.68 -13.35
N GLU A 72 -10.94 -3.79 -13.15
CA GLU A 72 -10.31 -5.13 -13.10
C GLU A 72 -9.67 -5.49 -14.44
N THR A 73 -10.37 -5.20 -15.54
CA THR A 73 -9.82 -5.38 -16.89
C THR A 73 -8.56 -4.52 -17.10
N ALA A 74 -8.55 -3.28 -16.57
CA ALA A 74 -7.40 -2.39 -16.62
C ALA A 74 -6.25 -2.85 -15.72
N ARG A 75 -6.53 -3.42 -14.55
CA ARG A 75 -5.53 -4.06 -13.69
C ARG A 75 -4.82 -5.20 -14.44
N ASP A 76 -5.60 -6.08 -15.07
CA ASP A 76 -5.08 -7.32 -15.64
C ASP A 76 -4.40 -7.12 -17.01
N THR A 77 -4.99 -6.27 -17.86
CA THR A 77 -4.55 -6.11 -19.26
C THR A 77 -4.00 -4.73 -19.59
N GLY A 78 -4.22 -3.73 -18.72
CA GLY A 78 -3.92 -2.33 -19.01
C GLY A 78 -2.44 -2.05 -19.28
N ARG A 79 -1.53 -2.85 -18.71
CA ARG A 79 -0.08 -2.74 -18.96
C ARG A 79 0.27 -2.84 -20.45
N LYS A 80 -0.43 -3.69 -21.23
CA LYS A 80 -0.23 -3.82 -22.68
C LYS A 80 -0.61 -2.55 -23.45
N TYR A 81 -1.52 -1.76 -22.90
CA TYR A 81 -2.02 -0.51 -23.47
C TYR A 81 -1.35 0.74 -22.86
N GLY A 82 -0.32 0.55 -22.02
CA GLY A 82 0.37 1.63 -21.34
C GLY A 82 -0.40 2.26 -20.18
N ILE A 83 -1.43 1.60 -19.65
CA ILE A 83 -2.24 2.09 -18.53
C ILE A 83 -1.52 1.80 -17.21
N ASN A 84 -1.36 2.84 -16.38
CA ASN A 84 -1.02 2.76 -14.98
C ASN A 84 -2.20 3.21 -14.14
N LEU A 85 -2.49 2.49 -13.06
CA LEU A 85 -3.55 2.83 -12.11
C LEU A 85 -2.92 3.24 -10.78
N CYS A 86 -3.36 4.37 -10.23
CA CYS A 86 -3.11 4.77 -8.86
C CYS A 86 -4.47 5.00 -8.20
N LEU A 87 -4.81 4.11 -7.26
CA LEU A 87 -6.12 4.06 -6.62
C LEU A 87 -5.98 4.41 -5.14
N LEU A 88 -6.72 5.42 -4.70
CA LEU A 88 -6.72 5.87 -3.31
C LEU A 88 -7.96 5.34 -2.59
N TYR A 89 -7.73 4.82 -1.38
CA TYR A 89 -8.77 4.31 -0.48
C TYR A 89 -8.52 4.86 0.92
N GLN A 90 -9.58 5.19 1.65
CA GLN A 90 -9.46 5.63 3.06
C GLN A 90 -9.20 4.47 4.01
N SER A 91 -9.64 3.27 3.65
CA SER A 91 -9.45 2.08 4.48
C SER A 91 -9.43 0.79 3.66
N LEU A 92 -8.87 -0.27 4.26
CA LEU A 92 -8.96 -1.62 3.71
C LEU A 92 -10.39 -2.15 3.66
N GLY A 93 -11.24 -1.73 4.61
CA GLY A 93 -12.66 -2.07 4.60
C GLY A 93 -13.37 -1.57 3.35
N GLN A 94 -13.09 -0.32 2.93
CA GLN A 94 -13.64 0.23 1.69
C GLN A 94 -13.20 -0.55 0.45
N LEU A 95 -11.92 -0.92 0.37
CA LEU A 95 -11.40 -1.75 -0.72
C LEU A 95 -12.11 -3.12 -0.75
N THR A 96 -12.28 -3.74 0.42
CA THR A 96 -12.98 -5.03 0.55
C THR A 96 -14.46 -4.91 0.19
N GLN A 97 -15.12 -3.81 0.54
CA GLN A 97 -16.51 -3.56 0.19
C GLN A 97 -16.70 -3.34 -1.31
N ALA A 98 -15.75 -2.66 -1.98
CA ALA A 98 -15.82 -2.39 -3.40
C ALA A 98 -15.56 -3.62 -4.28
N TRP A 99 -14.65 -4.52 -3.87
CA TRP A 99 -14.17 -5.64 -4.70
C TRP A 99 -14.41 -7.03 -4.12
N GLY A 100 -14.92 -7.12 -2.89
CA GLY A 100 -14.96 -8.37 -2.14
C GLY A 100 -13.58 -8.81 -1.64
N ARG A 101 -13.55 -9.91 -0.88
CA ARG A 101 -12.30 -10.45 -0.29
C ARG A 101 -11.32 -10.95 -1.36
N GLN A 102 -11.82 -11.65 -2.37
CA GLN A 102 -11.00 -12.17 -3.48
C GLN A 102 -10.48 -11.01 -4.35
N GLY A 103 -11.32 -10.03 -4.65
CA GLY A 103 -10.91 -8.85 -5.42
C GLY A 103 -9.85 -8.04 -4.68
N ARG A 104 -9.99 -7.83 -3.37
CA ARG A 104 -8.94 -7.20 -2.53
C ARG A 104 -7.59 -7.91 -2.71
N GLN A 105 -7.59 -9.23 -2.62
CA GLN A 105 -6.35 -10.01 -2.76
C GLN A 105 -5.76 -9.86 -4.17
N ALA A 106 -6.57 -9.98 -5.21
CA ALA A 106 -6.13 -9.80 -6.59
C ALA A 106 -5.57 -8.40 -6.87
N TRP A 107 -6.13 -7.35 -6.24
CA TRP A 107 -5.56 -6.00 -6.29
C TRP A 107 -4.18 -5.92 -5.63
N PHE A 108 -4.01 -6.54 -4.45
CA PHE A 108 -2.72 -6.55 -3.78
C PHE A 108 -1.65 -7.37 -4.51
N ASP A 109 -2.03 -8.49 -5.12
CA ASP A 109 -1.10 -9.33 -5.88
C ASP A 109 -0.64 -8.65 -7.18
N SER A 110 -1.52 -7.83 -7.78
CA SER A 110 -1.22 -7.11 -9.04
C SER A 110 -0.48 -5.78 -8.82
N ALA A 111 -0.63 -5.18 -7.63
CA ALA A 111 -0.07 -3.88 -7.30
C ALA A 111 1.45 -3.97 -7.09
N TYR A 112 2.20 -3.24 -7.93
CA TYR A 112 3.65 -3.10 -7.77
C TYR A 112 4.02 -2.31 -6.51
N LEU A 113 3.21 -1.30 -6.19
CA LEU A 113 3.42 -0.37 -5.09
C LEU A 113 2.15 -0.30 -4.23
N ARG A 114 2.29 -0.44 -2.92
CA ARG A 114 1.21 -0.25 -1.94
C ARG A 114 1.71 0.70 -0.86
N ILE A 115 0.98 1.78 -0.63
CA ILE A 115 1.34 2.81 0.36
C ILE A 115 0.27 2.80 1.44
N PHE A 116 0.69 2.70 2.69
CA PHE A 116 -0.18 2.77 3.85
C PHE A 116 0.21 3.97 4.70
N SER A 117 -0.70 4.91 4.85
CA SER A 117 -0.52 6.10 5.67
C SER A 117 -1.59 6.11 6.76
N HIS A 118 -1.23 6.55 7.96
CA HIS A 118 -2.13 6.75 9.10
C HIS A 118 -3.13 5.59 9.32
N ILE A 119 -2.63 4.44 9.78
CA ILE A 119 -3.45 3.25 10.02
C ILE A 119 -4.07 3.33 11.42
N GLN A 120 -5.40 3.29 11.49
CA GLN A 120 -6.17 3.37 12.73
C GLN A 120 -6.84 2.04 13.11
N ASP A 121 -6.92 1.09 12.17
CA ASP A 121 -7.65 -0.16 12.34
C ASP A 121 -6.68 -1.34 12.53
N TYR A 122 -7.02 -2.24 13.45
CA TYR A 122 -6.21 -3.41 13.79
C TYR A 122 -6.14 -4.40 12.63
N GLU A 123 -7.20 -4.60 11.85
CA GLU A 123 -7.15 -5.51 10.69
C GLU A 123 -6.11 -5.03 9.68
N ALA A 124 -6.08 -3.71 9.41
CA ALA A 124 -5.10 -3.12 8.53
C ALA A 124 -3.67 -3.16 9.09
N ALA A 125 -3.50 -2.94 10.40
CA ALA A 125 -2.21 -3.04 11.05
C ALA A 125 -1.66 -4.49 11.05
N ASP A 126 -2.51 -5.49 11.30
CA ASP A 126 -2.12 -6.89 11.26
C ASP A 126 -1.81 -7.36 9.83
N PHE A 127 -2.63 -6.95 8.85
CA PHE A 127 -2.34 -7.18 7.44
C PHE A 127 -0.98 -6.59 7.04
N LEU A 128 -0.71 -5.34 7.42
CA LEU A 128 0.56 -4.68 7.10
C LEU A 128 1.74 -5.37 7.79
N SER A 129 1.58 -5.72 9.07
CA SER A 129 2.57 -6.44 9.87
C SER A 129 2.95 -7.77 9.22
N GLN A 130 1.96 -8.54 8.75
CA GLN A 130 2.19 -9.78 8.00
C GLN A 130 2.87 -9.51 6.65
N ALA A 131 2.46 -8.47 5.93
CA ALA A 131 3.03 -8.13 4.62
C ALA A 131 4.49 -7.64 4.71
N CYS A 132 4.89 -7.02 5.82
CA CYS A 132 6.27 -6.62 6.09
C CYS A 132 7.18 -7.82 6.43
N GLY A 133 6.61 -8.93 6.89
CA GLY A 133 7.34 -10.14 7.23
C GLY A 133 8.00 -10.12 8.62
N GLU A 134 8.86 -11.10 8.85
CA GLU A 134 9.56 -11.33 10.12
C GLU A 134 11.08 -11.31 9.94
N PHE A 135 11.80 -11.01 11.01
CA PHE A 135 13.26 -11.07 11.09
C PHE A 135 13.69 -11.84 12.34
N THR A 136 14.89 -12.40 12.31
CA THR A 136 15.49 -13.05 13.48
C THR A 136 16.06 -11.98 14.41
N ALA A 137 15.42 -11.79 15.56
CA ALA A 137 15.94 -10.95 16.62
C ALA A 137 16.90 -11.75 17.49
N VAL A 138 18.09 -11.20 17.76
CA VAL A 138 19.03 -11.74 18.75
C VAL A 138 18.80 -10.98 20.04
N GLY A 139 18.33 -11.68 21.07
CA GLY A 139 18.21 -11.16 22.43
C GLY A 139 19.37 -11.65 23.27
N ASP A 140 20.16 -10.72 23.81
CA ASP A 140 21.16 -11.05 24.82
C ASP A 140 20.51 -11.00 26.20
N SER A 141 20.45 -12.14 26.88
CA SER A 141 20.08 -12.22 28.29
C SER A 141 21.33 -12.20 29.13
N VAL A 142 21.48 -11.16 29.97
CA VAL A 142 22.59 -11.03 30.91
C VAL A 142 22.07 -11.35 32.30
N THR A 143 22.59 -12.42 32.89
CA THR A 143 22.36 -12.74 34.30
C THR A 143 23.59 -12.35 35.11
N GLU A 144 23.39 -11.51 36.12
CA GLU A 144 24.43 -11.13 37.07
C GLU A 144 24.06 -11.68 38.45
N GLY A 145 25.01 -12.35 39.11
CA GLY A 145 24.83 -12.89 40.44
C GLY A 145 26.03 -12.59 41.32
N THR A 146 25.77 -12.10 42.52
CA THR A 146 26.79 -11.85 43.55
C THR A 146 26.58 -12.82 44.70
N GLY A 147 27.61 -13.63 44.99
CA GLY A 147 27.67 -14.48 46.17
C GLY A 147 28.63 -13.87 47.19
N SER A 148 28.23 -13.83 48.46
CA SER A 148 29.12 -13.47 49.57
C SER A 148 29.08 -14.57 50.62
N SER A 149 30.23 -15.17 50.92
CA SER A 149 30.40 -16.12 52.02
C SER A 149 31.20 -15.44 53.13
N SER A 150 30.72 -15.56 54.37
CA SER A 150 31.43 -15.09 55.57
C SER A 150 31.68 -16.27 56.50
N GLY A 151 32.95 -16.49 56.84
CA GLY A 151 33.38 -17.39 57.91
C GLY A 151 33.98 -16.60 59.08
N TRP A 152 34.23 -17.27 60.21
CA TRP A 152 34.68 -16.67 61.48
C TRP A 152 35.93 -15.76 61.40
N ASP A 153 36.73 -15.85 60.32
CA ASP A 153 37.96 -15.07 60.13
C ASP A 153 38.06 -14.41 58.72
N ARG A 154 37.25 -14.80 57.73
CA ARG A 154 37.38 -14.27 56.35
C ARG A 154 36.04 -14.16 55.62
N SER A 155 35.84 -13.03 54.95
CA SER A 155 34.74 -12.81 54.01
C SER A 155 35.25 -12.85 52.57
N THR A 156 34.63 -13.68 51.74
CA THR A 156 34.87 -13.75 50.30
C THR A 156 33.61 -13.35 49.54
N SER A 157 33.74 -12.41 48.62
CA SER A 157 32.67 -12.05 47.69
C SER A 157 33.10 -12.42 46.27
N SER A 158 32.19 -13.06 45.53
CA SER A 158 32.35 -13.37 44.12
C SER A 158 31.17 -12.81 43.34
N SER A 159 31.45 -12.23 42.18
CA SER A 159 30.44 -11.83 41.20
C SER A 159 30.62 -12.69 39.95
N HIS A 160 29.53 -13.28 39.44
CA HIS A 160 29.50 -13.95 38.16
C HIS A 160 28.53 -13.23 37.23
N ARG A 161 28.94 -13.06 35.97
CA ARG A 161 28.12 -12.51 34.89
C ARG A 161 28.07 -13.56 33.79
N SER A 162 26.90 -14.12 33.53
CA SER A 162 26.67 -15.01 32.40
C SER A 162 25.85 -14.30 31.35
N THR A 163 26.31 -14.31 30.10
CA THR A 163 25.54 -13.80 28.95
C THR A 163 25.10 -14.98 28.11
N SER A 164 23.80 -15.08 27.87
CA SER A 164 23.18 -16.10 27.03
C SER A 164 22.52 -15.41 25.85
N GLN A 165 22.81 -15.87 24.63
CA GLN A 165 22.22 -15.31 23.42
C GLN A 165 21.05 -16.19 22.99
N GLN A 166 19.87 -15.60 22.85
CA GLN A 166 18.68 -16.28 22.36
C GLN A 166 18.24 -15.67 21.04
N GLN A 167 18.13 -16.49 20.01
CA GLN A 167 17.55 -16.08 18.72
C GLN A 167 16.04 -16.35 18.74
N VAL A 168 15.24 -15.33 18.44
CA VAL A 168 13.78 -15.41 18.41
C VAL A 168 13.26 -14.74 17.14
N ALA A 169 12.35 -15.39 16.42
CA ALA A 169 11.66 -14.77 15.28
C ALA A 169 10.73 -13.66 15.78
N ARG A 170 10.85 -12.46 15.19
CA ARG A 170 10.03 -11.29 15.51
C ARG A 170 9.52 -10.65 14.23
N ARG A 171 8.26 -10.23 14.21
CA ARG A 171 7.71 -9.39 13.13
C ARG A 171 8.51 -8.10 12.96
N LEU A 172 8.74 -7.70 11.70
CA LEU A 172 9.51 -6.48 11.39
C LEU A 172 8.87 -5.23 12.01
N ILE A 173 7.55 -5.19 11.98
CA ILE A 173 6.74 -4.21 12.72
C ILE A 173 5.54 -4.94 13.31
N LYS A 174 5.28 -4.77 14.60
CA LYS A 174 4.09 -5.35 15.26
C LYS A 174 2.85 -4.49 14.96
N PRO A 175 1.64 -5.07 14.96
CA PRO A 175 0.41 -4.28 14.74
C PRO A 175 0.25 -3.15 15.76
N GLU A 176 0.62 -3.37 17.01
CA GLU A 176 0.61 -2.35 18.07
C GLU A 176 1.59 -1.19 17.78
N GLU A 177 2.76 -1.50 17.23
CA GLU A 177 3.76 -0.50 16.82
C GLU A 177 3.30 0.31 15.61
N VAL A 178 2.49 -0.28 14.73
CA VAL A 178 1.83 0.44 13.63
C VAL A 178 0.80 1.44 14.19
N LEU A 179 -0.07 0.98 15.10
CA LEU A 179 -1.19 1.78 15.62
C LEU A 179 -0.75 2.90 16.57
N GLN A 180 0.26 2.66 17.41
CA GLN A 180 0.68 3.61 18.45
C GLN A 180 2.08 4.20 18.21
N GLY A 181 2.93 3.49 17.46
CA GLY A 181 4.34 3.85 17.29
C GLY A 181 4.64 4.62 16.00
N MET A 182 3.67 4.76 15.09
CA MET A 182 3.82 5.59 13.89
C MET A 182 3.38 7.04 14.14
N ARG A 183 4.20 7.98 13.67
CA ARG A 183 3.85 9.40 13.62
C ARG A 183 2.79 9.64 12.56
N TYR A 184 2.08 10.76 12.68
CA TYR A 184 1.00 11.13 11.76
C TYR A 184 1.45 11.34 10.30
N ASP A 185 2.69 11.80 10.13
CA ASP A 185 3.32 12.04 8.84
C ASP A 185 4.07 10.81 8.30
N GLU A 186 4.07 9.67 8.99
CA GLU A 186 4.73 8.47 8.50
C GLU A 186 3.82 7.62 7.60
N GLU A 187 4.46 7.00 6.61
CA GLU A 187 3.87 6.00 5.73
C GLU A 187 4.77 4.77 5.62
N ILE A 188 4.15 3.64 5.36
CA ILE A 188 4.82 2.39 5.04
C ILE A 188 4.55 2.06 3.57
N VAL A 189 5.64 1.96 2.82
CA VAL A 189 5.63 1.68 1.39
C VAL A 189 6.08 0.24 1.19
N LEU A 190 5.18 -0.58 0.65
CA LEU A 190 5.47 -1.93 0.21
C LEU A 190 5.71 -1.92 -1.30
N ILE A 191 6.92 -2.30 -1.69
CA ILE A 191 7.33 -2.43 -3.09
C ILE A 191 7.45 -3.92 -3.40
N GLN A 192 6.93 -4.34 -4.54
CA GLN A 192 7.05 -5.74 -4.98
C GLN A 192 8.52 -6.15 -5.09
N ASN A 193 8.89 -7.24 -4.40
CA ASN A 193 10.25 -7.79 -4.36
C ASN A 193 11.31 -6.86 -3.75
N ALA A 194 10.94 -5.92 -2.88
CA ALA A 194 11.91 -5.14 -2.11
C ALA A 194 11.50 -5.07 -0.63
N PRO A 195 12.46 -4.77 0.27
CA PRO A 195 12.15 -4.53 1.68
C PRO A 195 11.14 -3.39 1.84
N PRO A 196 10.25 -3.47 2.85
CA PRO A 196 9.32 -2.38 3.14
C PRO A 196 10.09 -1.13 3.58
N LEU A 197 9.60 0.03 3.17
CA LEU A 197 10.17 1.32 3.55
C LEU A 197 9.23 2.02 4.53
N ARG A 198 9.78 2.52 5.64
CA ARG A 198 9.09 3.45 6.53
C ARG A 198 9.68 4.84 6.28
N CYS A 199 8.88 5.77 5.82
CA CYS A 199 9.32 7.12 5.48
C CYS A 199 8.28 8.17 5.89
N GLY A 200 8.73 9.43 5.97
CA GLY A 200 7.82 10.57 6.11
C GLY A 200 7.17 10.89 4.78
N ARG A 201 5.89 11.25 4.82
CA ARG A 201 5.12 11.72 3.67
C ARG A 201 5.64 13.09 3.26
N ALA A 202 5.81 13.30 1.96
CA ALA A 202 6.10 14.63 1.42
C ALA A 202 4.92 15.58 1.75
N ILE A 203 5.22 16.67 2.45
CA ILE A 203 4.26 17.72 2.83
C ILE A 203 4.27 18.81 1.76
#